data_AF-A0AB39Z6J9-F1
#
_entry.id   AF-A0AB39Z6J9-F1
#
_cell.length_a   1.000
_cell.length_b   1.000
_cell.length_c   1.000
_cell.angle_alpha   90.00
_cell.angle_beta   90.00
_cell.angle_gamma   90.00
#
_symmetry.space_group_name_H-M   'P 1'
#
loop_
_entity.id
_entity.type
_entity.pdbx_description
1 polymer ?
#
loop_
_entity_poly.entity_id
_entity_poly.type
_entity_poly.pdbx_seq_one_letter_code
_entity_poly.pdbx_strand_id
1 'polypeptide(L)'
;MQLIKYVIVLFVFCGALMPIEIVARTVDSERQFERASAITIRHIQRSPRVPVPEMPLDFQTKHAPCDMDSRGRQSYIHAFPNHCIWAYNNRYLSEGHFRIYKTYQLEAFFFGQYYERLKRYEFEPHVYDYNM
;
A
#
# COMPACT_ATOMS: atom_id res chain seq x y z
N MET A 1 -38.47 8.01 66.00
CA MET A 1 -39.07 7.10 64.99
C MET A 1 -38.79 7.47 63.54
N GLN A 2 -38.63 8.74 63.16
CA GLN A 2 -38.37 9.10 61.75
C GLN A 2 -36.94 8.77 61.27
N LEU A 3 -35.92 8.96 62.11
CA LEU A 3 -34.52 8.62 61.80
C LEU A 3 -34.31 7.14 61.43
N ILE A 4 -34.96 6.22 62.15
CA ILE A 4 -34.88 4.78 61.88
C ILE A 4 -35.49 4.44 60.51
N LYS A 5 -36.58 5.12 60.13
CA LYS A 5 -37.18 4.94 58.80
C LYS A 5 -36.25 5.41 57.69
N TYR A 6 -35.59 6.56 57.85
CA TYR A 6 -34.63 7.04 56.85
C TYR A 6 -33.41 6.13 56.74
N VAL A 7 -32.91 5.58 57.85
CA VAL A 7 -31.78 4.63 57.84
C VAL A 7 -32.15 3.32 57.14
N ILE A 8 -33.35 2.78 57.40
CA ILE A 8 -33.83 1.57 56.69
C ILE A 8 -33.98 1.83 55.20
N VAL A 9 -34.53 2.98 54.81
CA VAL A 9 -34.64 3.39 53.40
C VAL A 9 -33.26 3.48 52.75
N LEU A 10 -32.28 4.07 53.44
CA LEU A 10 -30.91 4.21 52.94
C LEU A 10 -30.22 2.84 52.78
N PHE A 11 -30.45 1.91 53.70
CA PHE A 11 -29.97 0.52 53.56
C PHE A 11 -30.62 -0.23 52.40
N VAL A 12 -31.91 0.00 52.12
CA VAL A 12 -32.59 -0.61 50.97
C VAL A 12 -32.06 -0.04 49.65
N PHE A 13 -31.91 1.29 49.56
CA PHE A 13 -31.35 1.92 48.36
C PHE A 13 -29.90 1.51 48.11
N CYS A 14 -29.04 1.57 49.14
CA CYS A 14 -27.63 1.26 48.98
C CYS A 14 -27.33 -0.24 48.90
N GLY A 15 -28.08 -1.07 49.64
CA GLY A 15 -27.81 -2.50 49.76
C GLY A 15 -28.52 -3.37 48.74
N ALA A 16 -29.65 -2.92 48.17
CA ALA A 16 -30.41 -3.71 47.21
C ALA A 16 -30.46 -3.05 45.82
N LEU A 17 -30.76 -1.76 45.72
CA LEU A 17 -30.99 -1.13 44.42
C LEU A 17 -29.68 -0.84 43.66
N MET A 18 -28.66 -0.28 44.31
CA MET A 18 -27.36 -0.03 43.69
C MET A 18 -26.68 -1.29 43.09
N PRO A 19 -26.57 -2.42 43.80
CA PRO A 19 -25.92 -3.61 43.23
C PRO A 19 -26.68 -4.19 42.04
N ILE A 20 -28.02 -4.11 42.03
CA ILE A 20 -28.83 -4.58 40.90
C ILE A 20 -28.58 -3.72 39.65
N GLU A 21 -28.49 -2.39 39.81
CA GLU A 21 -28.19 -1.50 38.69
C GLU A 21 -26.77 -1.72 38.14
N ILE A 22 -25.79 -2.00 39.01
CA ILE A 22 -24.42 -2.30 38.59
C ILE A 22 -24.39 -3.60 37.77
N VAL A 23 -25.04 -4.66 38.26
CA VAL A 23 -25.12 -5.95 37.55
C VAL A 23 -25.85 -5.81 36.21
N ALA A 24 -26.94 -5.04 36.17
CA ALA A 24 -27.65 -4.77 34.91
C ALA A 24 -26.75 -4.06 33.88
N ARG A 25 -25.99 -3.04 34.32
CA ARG A 25 -25.07 -2.31 33.45
C ARG A 25 -23.88 -3.15 32.98
N THR A 26 -23.35 -4.05 33.82
CA THR A 26 -22.26 -4.95 33.40
C THR A 26 -22.75 -5.96 32.37
N VAL A 27 -23.95 -6.51 32.52
CA VAL A 27 -24.55 -7.44 31.55
C VAL A 27 -24.80 -6.75 30.20
N ASP A 28 -25.24 -5.49 30.18
CA ASP A 28 -25.41 -4.74 28.94
C ASP A 28 -24.08 -4.42 28.25
N SER A 29 -23.03 -4.13 29.03
CA SER A 29 -21.66 -3.90 28.53
C SER A 29 -21.05 -5.19 27.94
N GLU A 30 -21.21 -6.33 28.61
CA GLU A 30 -20.78 -7.64 28.09
C GLU A 30 -21.55 -8.01 26.81
N ARG A 31 -22.86 -7.78 26.77
CA ARG A 31 -23.67 -7.95 25.54
C ARG A 31 -23.26 -7.01 24.41
N GLN A 32 -22.80 -5.80 24.71
CA GLN A 32 -22.26 -4.89 23.69
C GLN A 32 -20.91 -5.37 23.15
N PHE A 33 -20.06 -5.97 23.98
CA PHE A 33 -18.80 -6.57 23.54
C PHE A 33 -19.03 -7.83 22.69
N GLU A 34 -19.98 -8.69 23.05
CA GLU A 34 -20.40 -9.82 22.20
C GLU A 34 -21.04 -9.36 20.88
N ARG A 35 -21.65 -8.17 20.86
CA ARG A 35 -22.21 -7.54 19.65
C ARG A 35 -21.21 -6.71 18.86
N ALA A 36 -19.95 -6.57 19.31
CA ALA A 36 -18.89 -6.01 18.47
C ALA A 36 -18.73 -6.95 17.28
N SER A 37 -19.44 -6.62 16.20
CA SER A 37 -19.57 -7.43 15.01
C SER A 37 -18.22 -7.96 14.57
N ALA A 38 -18.10 -9.27 14.38
CA ALA A 38 -16.93 -9.88 13.79
C ALA A 38 -16.49 -9.04 12.58
N ILE A 39 -15.29 -8.45 12.66
CA ILE A 39 -14.72 -7.64 11.58
C ILE A 39 -14.57 -8.59 10.40
N THR A 40 -15.56 -8.57 9.52
CA THR A 40 -15.56 -9.42 8.34
C THR A 40 -14.61 -8.73 7.37
N ILE A 41 -13.38 -9.25 7.27
CA ILE A 41 -12.40 -8.78 6.29
C ILE A 41 -12.98 -9.05 4.91
N ARG A 42 -13.67 -8.06 4.34
CA ARG A 42 -14.09 -8.11 2.94
C ARG A 42 -12.83 -7.92 2.11
N HIS A 43 -12.36 -8.99 1.48
CA HIS A 43 -11.35 -8.87 0.44
C HIS A 43 -11.90 -7.91 -0.63
N ILE A 44 -11.21 -6.78 -0.81
CA ILE A 44 -11.56 -5.82 -1.85
C ILE A 44 -11.39 -6.53 -3.18
N GLN A 45 -12.51 -6.96 -3.77
CA GLN A 45 -12.49 -7.52 -5.12
C GLN A 45 -12.10 -6.38 -6.07
N ARG A 46 -10.85 -6.42 -6.54
CA ARG A 46 -10.39 -5.52 -7.59
C ARG A 46 -11.10 -5.94 -8.86
N SER A 47 -11.77 -5.01 -9.53
CA SER A 47 -12.32 -5.27 -10.86
C SER A 47 -11.23 -5.87 -11.76
N PRO A 48 -11.59 -6.76 -12.70
CA PRO A 48 -10.63 -7.25 -13.68
C PRO A 48 -10.06 -6.03 -14.41
N ARG A 49 -8.79 -5.74 -14.13
CA ARG A 49 -8.05 -4.67 -14.83
C ARG A 49 -8.13 -4.95 -16.31
N VAL A 50 -8.15 -3.88 -17.12
CA VAL A 50 -7.99 -4.02 -18.58
C VAL A 50 -6.80 -4.96 -18.84
N PRO A 51 -6.99 -6.03 -19.62
CA PRO A 51 -5.92 -6.99 -19.87
C PRO A 51 -4.73 -6.26 -20.46
N VAL A 52 -3.53 -6.64 -20.02
CA VAL A 52 -2.30 -6.09 -20.57
C VAL A 52 -2.24 -6.53 -22.03
N PRO A 53 -2.18 -5.60 -23.00
CA PRO A 53 -2.12 -5.94 -24.41
C PRO A 53 -0.84 -6.72 -24.68
N GLU A 54 -0.95 -7.72 -25.54
CA GLU A 54 0.22 -8.48 -25.96
C GLU A 54 1.11 -7.61 -26.84
N MET A 55 2.40 -7.55 -26.51
CA MET A 55 3.37 -6.88 -27.37
C MET A 55 3.73 -7.79 -28.55
N PRO A 56 3.79 -7.26 -29.78
CA PRO A 56 4.11 -8.03 -30.97
C PRO A 56 5.63 -8.29 -31.09
N LEU A 57 6.24 -8.82 -30.03
CA LEU A 57 7.68 -8.99 -29.87
C LEU A 57 7.97 -10.33 -29.16
N ASP A 58 9.14 -10.90 -29.41
CA ASP A 58 9.56 -12.14 -28.75
C ASP A 58 9.71 -11.98 -27.22
N PHE A 59 9.64 -13.11 -26.50
CA PHE A 59 9.78 -13.16 -25.05
C PHE A 59 11.09 -12.54 -24.56
N GLN A 60 12.20 -12.72 -25.28
CA GLN A 60 13.46 -12.11 -24.88
C GLN A 60 13.44 -10.60 -25.11
N THR A 61 12.96 -10.17 -26.29
CA THR A 61 12.94 -8.76 -26.66
C THR A 61 12.06 -7.92 -25.74
N LYS A 62 10.92 -8.47 -25.29
CA LYS A 62 10.04 -7.75 -24.34
C LYS A 62 10.63 -7.57 -22.95
N HIS A 63 11.55 -8.42 -22.52
CA HIS A 63 12.22 -8.29 -21.21
C HIS A 63 13.59 -7.64 -21.31
N ALA A 64 14.00 -7.19 -22.50
CA ALA A 64 15.24 -6.46 -22.66
C ALA A 64 15.15 -5.09 -21.94
N PRO A 65 16.25 -4.64 -21.32
CA PRO A 65 16.27 -3.37 -20.60
C PRO A 65 15.95 -2.20 -21.52
N CYS A 66 15.31 -1.19 -20.94
CA CYS A 66 14.88 0.01 -21.66
C CYS A 66 14.97 1.23 -20.76
N ASP A 67 15.77 2.24 -21.11
CA ASP A 67 15.94 3.44 -20.28
C ASP A 67 14.82 4.47 -20.50
N MET A 68 13.63 4.13 -20.03
CA MET A 68 12.46 5.00 -20.15
C MET A 68 12.42 6.13 -19.12
N ASP A 69 13.32 6.20 -18.13
CA ASP A 69 13.24 7.23 -17.08
C ASP A 69 14.12 8.46 -17.35
N SER A 70 15.03 8.38 -18.31
CA SER A 70 15.92 9.49 -18.64
C SER A 70 15.19 10.76 -19.10
N ARG A 71 15.69 11.93 -18.63
CA ARG A 71 15.16 13.25 -19.01
C ARG A 71 15.42 13.50 -20.49
N GLY A 72 14.48 14.17 -21.15
CA GLY A 72 14.60 14.52 -22.56
C GLY A 72 14.41 13.36 -23.53
N ARG A 73 13.99 12.17 -23.07
CA ARG A 73 13.74 10.97 -23.91
C ARG A 73 12.96 11.24 -25.20
N GLN A 74 12.10 12.26 -25.21
CA GLN A 74 11.39 12.73 -26.40
C GLN A 74 12.33 12.97 -27.60
N SER A 75 13.54 13.49 -27.38
CA SER A 75 14.46 13.89 -28.45
C SER A 75 15.30 12.73 -29.00
N TYR A 76 15.49 11.66 -28.24
CA TYR A 76 16.37 10.55 -28.62
C TYR A 76 15.70 9.17 -28.56
N ILE A 77 14.39 9.10 -28.36
CA ILE A 77 13.64 7.83 -28.36
C ILE A 77 13.86 7.03 -29.65
N HIS A 78 14.08 7.71 -30.77
CA HIS A 78 14.35 7.08 -32.06
C HIS A 78 15.65 6.25 -32.10
N ALA A 79 16.59 6.52 -31.18
CA ALA A 79 17.83 5.77 -31.06
C ALA A 79 17.68 4.52 -30.16
N PHE A 80 16.53 4.33 -29.53
CA PHE A 80 16.31 3.18 -28.65
C PHE A 80 16.00 1.92 -29.45
N PRO A 81 16.15 0.73 -28.82
CA PRO A 81 15.70 -0.52 -29.42
C PRO A 81 14.20 -0.51 -29.78
N ASN A 82 13.79 -1.36 -30.72
CA ASN A 82 12.43 -1.36 -31.26
C ASN A 82 11.34 -1.56 -30.20
N HIS A 83 11.58 -2.37 -29.16
CA HIS A 83 10.59 -2.60 -28.09
C HIS A 83 10.36 -1.36 -27.25
N CYS A 84 11.41 -0.60 -26.99
CA CYS A 84 11.35 0.69 -26.33
C CYS A 84 10.55 1.71 -27.14
N ILE A 85 10.88 1.85 -28.43
CA ILE A 85 10.17 2.75 -29.34
C ILE A 85 8.68 2.40 -29.36
N TRP A 86 8.35 1.12 -29.45
CA TRP A 86 6.96 0.65 -29.43
C TRP A 86 6.26 1.02 -28.12
N ALA A 87 6.86 0.73 -26.96
CA ALA A 87 6.25 1.04 -25.67
C ALA A 87 6.03 2.54 -25.49
N TYR A 88 6.97 3.37 -25.97
CA TYR A 88 6.85 4.82 -25.91
C TYR A 88 5.75 5.35 -26.82
N ASN A 89 5.69 4.92 -28.08
CA ASN A 89 4.72 5.44 -29.05
C ASN A 89 3.29 5.04 -28.71
N ASN A 90 3.09 3.85 -28.15
CA ASN A 90 1.77 3.31 -27.83
C ASN A 90 1.28 3.69 -26.42
N ARG A 91 2.06 4.45 -25.63
CA ARG A 91 1.83 4.70 -24.20
C ARG A 91 0.46 5.26 -23.81
N TYR A 92 -0.23 5.95 -24.72
CA TYR A 92 -1.53 6.57 -24.46
C TYR A 92 -2.69 5.91 -25.23
N LEU A 93 -2.49 4.75 -25.85
CA LEU A 93 -3.54 4.05 -26.59
C LEU A 93 -4.59 3.40 -25.67
N SER A 94 -4.15 2.81 -24.55
CA SER A 94 -5.03 2.16 -23.57
C SER A 94 -4.38 2.14 -22.19
N GLU A 95 -5.16 1.89 -21.14
CA GLU A 95 -4.64 1.69 -19.78
C GLU A 95 -3.56 0.57 -19.75
N GLY A 96 -3.77 -0.50 -20.53
CA GLY A 96 -2.83 -1.59 -20.63
C GLY A 96 -1.49 -1.18 -21.27
N HIS A 97 -1.52 -0.37 -22.34
CA HIS A 97 -0.29 0.17 -22.93
C HIS A 97 0.42 1.16 -22.01
N PHE A 98 -0.35 1.98 -21.29
CA PHE A 98 0.21 2.89 -20.29
C PHE A 98 0.92 2.12 -19.17
N ARG A 99 0.34 0.99 -18.75
CA ARG A 99 0.95 0.10 -17.75
C ARG A 99 2.28 -0.48 -18.24
N ILE A 100 2.35 -0.96 -19.48
CA ILE A 100 3.61 -1.45 -20.07
C ILE A 100 4.67 -0.35 -20.04
N TYR A 101 4.31 0.85 -20.51
CA TYR A 101 5.20 1.99 -20.50
C TYR A 101 5.70 2.36 -19.09
N LYS A 102 4.82 2.35 -18.09
CA LYS A 102 5.19 2.61 -16.70
C LYS A 102 6.03 1.48 -16.08
N THR A 103 5.83 0.24 -16.50
CA THR A 103 6.70 -0.88 -16.13
C THR A 103 8.13 -0.63 -16.62
N TYR A 104 8.31 -0.31 -17.91
CA TYR A 104 9.65 0.03 -18.42
C TYR A 104 10.25 1.26 -17.73
N GLN A 105 9.45 2.28 -17.40
CA GLN A 105 9.94 3.43 -16.65
C GLN A 105 10.40 3.04 -15.24
N LEU A 106 9.67 2.17 -14.54
CA LEU A 106 10.07 1.69 -13.23
C LEU A 106 11.32 0.81 -13.30
N GLU A 107 11.40 -0.08 -14.28
CA GLU A 107 12.59 -0.90 -14.52
C GLU A 107 13.81 -0.02 -14.78
N ALA A 108 13.69 0.99 -15.66
CA ALA A 108 14.75 1.96 -15.91
C ALA A 108 15.21 2.68 -14.63
N PHE A 109 14.25 3.12 -13.81
CA PHE A 109 14.55 3.81 -12.55
C PHE A 109 15.30 2.90 -11.57
N PHE A 110 14.78 1.68 -11.33
CA PHE A 110 15.38 0.76 -10.37
C PHE A 110 16.74 0.25 -10.85
N PHE A 111 16.85 -0.20 -12.10
CA PHE A 111 18.10 -0.73 -12.63
C PHE A 111 19.12 0.38 -12.91
N GLY A 112 18.67 1.57 -13.30
CA GLY A 112 19.54 2.74 -13.46
C GLY A 112 20.15 3.19 -12.13
N GLN A 113 19.34 3.36 -11.09
CA GLN A 113 19.86 3.69 -9.75
C GLN A 113 20.76 2.59 -9.18
N TYR A 114 20.39 1.32 -9.39
CA TYR A 114 21.21 0.18 -8.99
C TYR A 114 22.58 0.21 -9.70
N TYR A 115 22.59 0.49 -11.01
CA TYR A 115 23.82 0.63 -11.78
C TYR A 115 24.69 1.80 -11.31
N GLU A 116 24.11 2.97 -11.05
CA GLU A 116 24.88 4.10 -10.50
C GLU A 116 25.47 3.79 -9.13
N ARG A 117 24.70 3.13 -8.27
CA ARG A 117 25.17 2.69 -6.95
C ARG A 117 26.33 1.71 -7.09
N LEU A 118 26.17 0.67 -7.91
CA LEU A 118 27.20 -0.34 -8.15
C LEU A 118 28.47 0.31 -8.70
N LYS A 119 28.33 1.20 -9.70
CA LYS A 119 29.45 1.93 -10.30
C LYS A 119 30.22 2.74 -9.26
N ARG A 120 29.53 3.52 -8.44
CA ARG A 120 30.19 4.27 -7.36
C ARG A 120 30.89 3.28 -6.44
N TYR A 121 30.20 2.34 -5.81
CA TYR A 121 30.79 1.52 -4.75
C TYR A 121 31.85 0.51 -5.19
N GLU A 122 31.75 -0.06 -6.40
CA GLU A 122 32.64 -1.15 -6.83
C GLU A 122 33.71 -0.72 -7.84
N PHE A 123 33.44 0.28 -8.67
CA PHE A 123 34.31 0.63 -9.81
C PHE A 123 35.03 1.96 -9.67
N GLU A 124 34.46 2.95 -8.98
CA GLU A 124 35.16 4.20 -8.70
C GLU A 124 36.16 4.03 -7.56
N PRO A 125 37.43 4.47 -7.72
CA PRO A 125 38.39 4.44 -6.63
C PRO A 125 37.92 5.39 -5.52
N HIS A 126 37.42 4.82 -4.43
CA HIS A 126 37.08 5.58 -3.23
C HIS A 126 38.36 6.06 -2.57
N VAL A 127 38.63 7.35 -2.68
CA VAL A 127 39.48 8.02 -1.69
C VAL A 127 38.59 8.22 -0.47
N TYR A 128 38.55 7.22 0.41
CA TYR A 128 38.02 7.43 1.74
C TYR A 128 38.96 8.41 2.44
N ASP A 129 38.46 9.60 2.73
CA ASP A 129 39.23 10.64 3.42
C ASP A 129 39.39 10.21 4.88
N TYR A 130 40.41 9.39 5.16
CA TYR A 130 40.72 8.88 6.49
C TYR A 130 41.47 9.91 7.36
N ASN A 131 41.71 11.11 6.84
CA ASN A 131 42.43 12.19 7.52
C ASN A 131 41.52 13.42 7.69
N MET A 132 40.55 13.35 8.61
CA MET A 132 40.00 14.53 9.29
C MET A 132 40.49 14.57 10.72
#